data_AF-A0A7Z2SP60-F1
#
_entry.id   AF-A0A7Z2SP60-F1
#
_cell.length_a   1.000
_cell.length_b   1.000
_cell.length_c   1.000
_cell.angle_alpha   90.00
_cell.angle_beta   90.00
_cell.angle_gamma   90.00
#
_symmetry.space_group_name_H-M   'P 1'
#
loop_
_entity.id
_entity.type
_entity.pdbx_description
1 polymer ?
#
loop_
_entity_poly.entity_id
_entity_poly.type
_entity_poly.pdbx_seq_one_letter_code
_entity_poly.pdbx_strand_id
1 'polypeptide(L)'
;MRRQLAAILAILTVLNGLVMLVAGPFWYQTVPGVPDTGPFNPHFVQDIGAAFLVAGLALAARAWRPRYWPAAVAGAGFLVVHALLHVAILVGGHAHYPAFDLLAIVLPAAAALYSAFPNQGEQHA
;
A
#
# COMPACT_ATOMS: atom_id res chain seq x y z
N MET A 1 15.80 9.35 -7.73
CA MET A 1 15.53 8.20 -6.83
C MET A 1 14.10 8.21 -6.27
N ARG A 2 13.66 9.19 -5.45
CA ARG A 2 12.31 9.17 -4.85
C ARG A 2 11.15 9.04 -5.85
N ARG A 3 11.23 9.74 -7.00
CA ARG A 3 10.25 9.59 -8.11
C ARG A 3 10.14 8.18 -8.67
N GLN A 4 11.27 7.55 -8.94
CA GLN A 4 11.32 6.20 -9.49
C GLN A 4 10.79 5.19 -8.47
N LEU A 5 11.17 5.36 -7.19
CA LEU A 5 10.63 4.55 -6.10
C LEU A 5 9.11 4.71 -5.98
N ALA A 6 8.58 5.93 -6.03
CA ALA A 6 7.15 6.19 -6.03
C ALA A 6 6.45 5.54 -7.25
N ALA A 7 7.07 5.54 -8.43
CA ALA A 7 6.53 4.89 -9.62
C ALA A 7 6.46 3.36 -9.46
N ILE A 8 7.53 2.74 -8.96
CA ILE A 8 7.58 1.29 -8.72
C ILE A 8 6.51 0.90 -7.70
N LEU A 9 6.43 1.61 -6.58
CA LEU A 9 5.43 1.35 -5.55
C LEU A 9 4.02 1.60 -6.07
N ALA A 10 3.80 2.66 -6.84
CA ALA A 10 2.50 2.93 -7.46
C ALA A 10 2.03 1.75 -8.33
N ILE A 11 2.91 1.19 -9.17
CA ILE A 11 2.56 0.03 -10.00
C ILE A 11 2.15 -1.15 -9.12
N LEU A 12 2.95 -1.49 -8.11
CA LEU A 12 2.66 -2.62 -7.22
C LEU A 12 1.35 -2.41 -6.45
N THR A 13 1.12 -1.22 -5.90
CA THR A 13 -0.08 -0.89 -5.12
C THR A 13 -1.34 -0.87 -6.01
N VAL A 14 -1.26 -0.29 -7.21
CA VAL A 14 -2.36 -0.30 -8.19
C VAL A 14 -2.69 -1.73 -8.61
N LEU A 15 -1.69 -2.53 -8.96
CA LEU A 15 -1.89 -3.92 -9.37
C LEU A 15 -2.51 -4.73 -8.24
N ASN A 16 -2.06 -4.57 -6.99
CA ASN A 16 -2.67 -5.23 -5.85
C ASN A 16 -4.16 -4.86 -5.70
N GLY A 17 -4.48 -3.55 -5.73
CA GLY A 17 -5.86 -3.08 -5.66
C GLY A 17 -6.73 -3.60 -6.81
N LEU A 18 -6.21 -3.64 -8.03
CA LEU A 18 -6.91 -4.19 -9.20
C LEU A 18 -7.16 -5.70 -9.07
N VAL A 19 -6.19 -6.47 -8.57
CA VAL A 19 -6.37 -7.91 -8.34
C VAL A 19 -7.44 -8.16 -7.28
N MET A 20 -7.52 -7.34 -6.23
CA MET A 20 -8.59 -7.40 -5.24
C MET A 20 -9.97 -7.13 -5.84
N LEU A 21 -10.06 -6.13 -6.73
CA LEU A 21 -11.34 -5.73 -7.36
C LEU A 21 -11.80 -6.69 -8.46
N VAL A 22 -10.88 -7.25 -9.24
CA VAL A 22 -11.20 -8.12 -10.39
C VAL A 22 -11.17 -9.60 -10.04
N ALA A 23 -10.27 -10.01 -9.15
CA ALA A 23 -10.01 -11.41 -8.79
C ALA A 23 -9.96 -11.60 -7.26
N GLY A 24 -10.88 -10.97 -6.54
CA GLY A 24 -10.94 -10.95 -5.07
C GLY A 24 -10.82 -12.33 -4.39
N PRO A 25 -11.56 -13.38 -4.82
CA PRO A 25 -11.41 -14.72 -4.24
C PRO A 25 -10.00 -15.29 -4.40
N PHE A 26 -9.37 -15.09 -5.56
CA PHE A 26 -8.00 -15.52 -5.81
C PHE A 26 -7.01 -14.75 -4.91
N TRP A 27 -7.16 -13.42 -4.81
CA TRP A 27 -6.35 -12.61 -3.89
C TRP A 27 -6.48 -13.11 -2.45
N TYR A 28 -7.72 -13.32 -2.00
CA TYR A 28 -8.01 -13.71 -0.63
C TYR A 28 -7.35 -15.04 -0.26
N GLN A 29 -7.37 -16.02 -1.17
CA GLN A 29 -6.81 -17.35 -0.92
C GLN A 29 -5.29 -17.43 -1.08
N THR A 30 -4.66 -16.50 -1.80
CA THR A 30 -3.23 -16.60 -2.15
C THR A 30 -2.34 -15.68 -1.33
N VAL A 31 -2.88 -14.63 -0.72
CA VAL A 31 -2.10 -13.73 0.15
C VAL A 31 -1.93 -14.37 1.54
N PRO A 32 -0.68 -14.63 2.00
CA PRO A 32 -0.42 -15.18 3.32
C PRO A 32 -1.09 -14.38 4.44
N GLY A 33 -1.69 -15.08 5.41
CA GLY A 33 -2.36 -14.48 6.56
C GLY A 33 -3.78 -13.99 6.32
N VAL A 34 -4.18 -13.72 5.07
CA VAL A 34 -5.54 -13.21 4.78
C VAL A 34 -6.63 -14.24 5.09
N PRO A 35 -6.55 -15.52 4.65
CA PRO A 35 -7.54 -16.55 5.00
C PRO A 35 -7.65 -16.82 6.50
N ASP A 36 -6.59 -16.56 7.25
CA ASP A 36 -6.55 -16.81 8.70
C ASP A 36 -7.37 -15.77 9.49
N THR A 37 -7.81 -14.69 8.83
CA THR A 37 -8.66 -13.64 9.43
C THR A 37 -10.16 -13.97 9.46
N GLY A 38 -10.59 -15.02 8.76
CA GLY A 38 -11.99 -15.48 8.75
C GLY A 38 -12.51 -15.88 7.37
N PRO A 39 -13.84 -15.93 7.18
CA PRO A 39 -14.44 -16.23 5.88
C PRO A 39 -14.28 -15.08 4.88
N PHE A 40 -14.19 -15.42 3.59
CA PHE A 40 -14.15 -14.44 2.50
C PHE A 40 -15.40 -13.55 2.51
N ASN A 41 -15.18 -12.23 2.53
CA ASN A 41 -16.21 -11.22 2.34
C ASN A 41 -15.87 -10.37 1.10
N PRO A 42 -16.67 -10.44 0.01
CA PRO A 42 -16.35 -9.74 -1.23
C PRO A 42 -16.38 -8.22 -1.09
N HIS A 43 -17.32 -7.67 -0.31
CA HIS A 43 -17.42 -6.23 -0.10
C HIS A 43 -16.18 -5.72 0.65
N PHE A 44 -15.74 -6.44 1.69
CA PHE A 44 -14.54 -6.10 2.45
C PHE A 44 -13.29 -6.07 1.57
N VAL A 45 -13.11 -7.08 0.71
CA VAL A 45 -11.97 -7.13 -0.22
C VAL A 45 -12.06 -5.99 -1.25
N GLN A 46 -13.25 -5.66 -1.74
CA GLN A 46 -13.45 -4.54 -2.66
C GLN A 46 -13.14 -3.19 -2.03
N ASP A 47 -13.56 -2.95 -0.78
CA ASP A 47 -13.28 -1.71 -0.05
C ASP A 47 -11.76 -1.48 0.11
N ILE A 48 -11.03 -2.53 0.51
CA ILE A 48 -9.56 -2.47 0.62
C ILE A 48 -8.94 -2.30 -0.76
N GLY A 49 -9.44 -3.02 -1.77
CA GLY A 49 -8.97 -2.90 -3.15
C GLY A 49 -9.09 -1.48 -3.70
N ALA A 50 -10.21 -0.80 -3.43
CA ALA A 50 -10.43 0.59 -3.79
C ALA A 50 -9.44 1.53 -3.06
N ALA A 51 -9.21 1.31 -1.76
CA ALA A 51 -8.26 2.10 -0.99
C ALA A 51 -6.81 1.95 -1.51
N PHE A 52 -6.37 0.72 -1.81
CA PHE A 52 -5.07 0.46 -2.44
C PHE A 52 -4.98 1.11 -3.83
N LEU A 53 -6.02 1.00 -4.65
CA LEU A 53 -6.05 1.63 -5.97
C LEU A 53 -5.88 3.15 -5.87
N VAL A 54 -6.63 3.82 -4.99
CA VAL A 54 -6.52 5.26 -4.77
C VAL A 54 -5.13 5.65 -4.25
N ALA A 55 -4.58 4.90 -3.28
CA ALA A 55 -3.24 5.14 -2.75
C ALA A 55 -2.15 5.02 -3.84
N GLY A 56 -2.24 3.97 -4.66
CA GLY A 56 -1.32 3.75 -5.77
C GLY A 56 -1.42 4.83 -6.85
N LEU A 57 -2.63 5.27 -7.20
CA LEU A 57 -2.83 6.37 -8.15
C LEU A 57 -2.27 7.70 -7.62
N ALA A 58 -2.37 7.94 -6.32
CA ALA A 58 -1.77 9.14 -5.71
C ALA A 58 -0.23 9.13 -5.79
N LEU A 59 0.40 7.97 -5.55
CA LEU A 59 1.84 7.77 -5.78
C LEU A 59 2.21 7.94 -7.26
N ALA A 60 1.40 7.41 -8.18
CA ALA A 60 1.59 7.56 -9.63
C ALA A 60 1.53 9.05 -10.06
N ALA A 61 0.57 9.80 -9.53
CA ALA A 61 0.42 11.23 -9.80
C ALA A 61 1.69 12.01 -9.39
N ARG A 62 2.23 11.74 -8.19
CA ARG A 62 3.50 12.32 -7.73
C ARG A 62 4.71 11.87 -8.56
N ALA A 63 4.72 10.63 -9.03
CA ALA A 63 5.80 10.15 -9.90
C ALA A 63 5.77 10.88 -11.24
N TRP A 64 4.58 11.10 -11.80
CA TRP A 64 4.37 11.83 -13.05
C TRP A 64 4.72 13.32 -12.91
N ARG A 65 4.17 14.01 -11.91
CA ARG A 65 4.43 15.43 -11.64
C ARG A 65 4.75 15.66 -10.16
N PRO A 66 5.97 16.12 -9.80
CA PRO A 66 6.39 16.27 -8.41
C PRO A 66 5.49 17.16 -7.54
N ARG A 67 4.86 18.20 -8.11
CA ARG A 67 3.86 19.03 -7.42
C ARG A 67 2.70 18.28 -6.75
N TYR A 68 2.37 17.06 -7.19
CA TYR A 68 1.30 16.25 -6.58
C TYR A 68 1.76 15.45 -5.34
N TRP A 69 2.93 15.78 -4.78
CA TRP A 69 3.42 15.16 -3.55
C TRP A 69 2.43 15.18 -2.37
N PRO A 70 1.55 16.19 -2.15
CA PRO A 70 0.59 16.12 -1.06
C PRO A 70 -0.42 14.98 -1.24
N ALA A 71 -0.83 14.70 -2.49
CA ALA A 71 -1.71 13.57 -2.79
C ALA A 71 -1.01 12.24 -2.47
N ALA A 72 0.26 12.10 -2.88
CA ALA A 72 1.05 10.93 -2.54
C ALA A 72 1.26 10.75 -1.03
N VAL A 73 1.38 11.83 -0.26
CA VAL A 73 1.43 11.76 1.21
C VAL A 73 0.10 11.25 1.77
N ALA A 74 -1.04 11.71 1.26
CA ALA A 74 -2.34 11.18 1.67
C ALA A 74 -2.48 9.67 1.34
N GLY A 75 -2.10 9.26 0.12
CA GLY A 75 -2.12 7.85 -0.28
C GLY A 75 -1.16 6.98 0.54
N ALA A 76 0.07 7.46 0.76
CA ALA A 76 1.02 6.79 1.64
C ALA A 76 0.54 6.76 3.10
N GLY A 77 -0.23 7.76 3.54
CA GLY A 77 -0.85 7.79 4.87
C GLY A 77 -1.76 6.59 5.11
N PHE A 78 -2.59 6.22 4.13
CA PHE A 78 -3.39 4.98 4.21
C PHE A 78 -2.48 3.75 4.38
N LEU A 79 -1.45 3.60 3.53
CA LEU A 79 -0.52 2.46 3.59
C LEU A 79 0.20 2.37 4.94
N VAL A 80 0.60 3.51 5.50
CA VAL A 80 1.27 3.60 6.80
C VAL A 80 0.32 3.23 7.93
N VAL A 81 -0.89 3.79 7.97
CA VAL A 81 -1.89 3.43 8.99
C VAL A 81 -2.21 1.94 8.93
N HIS A 82 -2.38 1.38 7.74
CA HIS A 82 -2.56 -0.05 7.53
C HIS A 82 -1.37 -0.87 8.06
N ALA A 83 -0.13 -0.48 7.72
CA ALA A 83 1.07 -1.14 8.24
C ALA A 83 1.18 -1.06 9.76
N LEU A 84 0.76 0.05 10.40
CA LEU A 84 0.76 0.18 11.85
C LEU A 84 -0.21 -0.79 12.53
N LEU A 85 -1.34 -1.12 11.90
CA LEU A 85 -2.24 -2.17 12.39
C LEU A 85 -1.55 -3.53 12.39
N HIS A 86 -0.79 -3.86 11.34
CA HIS A 86 0.01 -5.09 11.29
C HIS A 86 1.12 -5.10 12.34
N VAL A 87 1.80 -3.97 12.56
CA VAL A 87 2.78 -3.85 13.65
C VAL A 87 2.13 -4.09 15.02
N ALA A 88 0.92 -3.57 15.25
CA ALA A 88 0.19 -3.83 16.49
C ALA A 88 -0.14 -5.33 16.68
N ILE A 89 -0.54 -6.03 15.62
CA ILE A 89 -0.78 -7.49 15.63
C ILE A 89 0.51 -8.24 15.94
N LEU A 90 1.63 -7.85 15.32
CA LEU A 90 2.95 -8.43 15.53
C LEU A 90 3.42 -8.27 16.98
N VAL A 91 3.42 -7.04 17.49
CA VAL A 91 3.83 -6.73 18.87
C VAL A 91 2.91 -7.40 19.89
N GLY A 92 1.63 -7.53 19.56
CA GLY A 92 0.67 -8.26 20.38
C GLY A 92 0.85 -9.78 20.38
N GLY A 93 1.75 -10.34 19.57
CA GLY A 93 2.00 -11.79 19.51
C GLY A 93 0.97 -12.60 18.73
N HIS A 94 0.15 -11.96 17.89
CA HIS A 94 -0.92 -12.59 17.12
C HIS A 94 -0.60 -12.71 15.62
N ALA A 95 0.65 -12.45 15.22
CA ALA A 95 1.07 -12.54 13.82
C ALA A 95 1.37 -14.00 13.43
N HIS A 96 0.65 -14.49 12.42
CA HIS A 96 0.88 -15.83 11.85
C HIS A 96 2.04 -15.83 10.84
N TYR A 97 2.30 -14.72 10.15
CA TYR A 97 3.33 -14.60 9.10
C TYR A 97 4.20 -13.35 9.29
N PRO A 98 5.00 -13.25 10.36
CA PRO A 98 5.72 -12.03 10.72
C PRO A 98 6.68 -11.53 9.64
N ALA A 99 7.38 -12.44 8.94
CA ALA A 99 8.28 -12.06 7.87
C ALA A 99 7.53 -11.49 6.66
N PHE A 100 6.36 -12.04 6.34
CA PHE A 100 5.51 -11.54 5.26
C PHE A 100 4.98 -10.15 5.61
N ASP A 101 4.46 -9.96 6.81
CA ASP A 101 3.97 -8.66 7.28
C ASP A 101 5.05 -7.58 7.20
N LEU A 102 6.27 -7.89 7.64
CA LEU A 102 7.38 -6.94 7.59
C LEU A 102 7.78 -6.59 6.14
N LEU A 103 7.89 -7.58 5.26
CA LEU A 103 8.40 -7.40 3.90
C LEU A 103 7.36 -6.88 2.91
N ALA A 104 6.13 -7.37 2.97
CA ALA A 104 5.07 -7.08 2.02
C ALA A 104 4.15 -5.93 2.44
N ILE A 105 4.20 -5.51 3.72
CA ILE A 105 3.29 -4.50 4.26
C ILE A 105 4.08 -3.33 4.87
N VAL A 106 4.92 -3.59 5.87
CA VAL A 106 5.63 -2.52 6.61
C VAL A 106 6.69 -1.83 5.75
N LEU A 107 7.58 -2.61 5.12
CA LEU A 107 8.64 -2.09 4.27
C LEU A 107 8.12 -1.23 3.10
N PRO A 108 7.15 -1.69 2.28
CA PRO A 108 6.63 -0.87 1.18
C PRO A 108 5.85 0.35 1.68
N ALA A 109 5.18 0.30 2.83
CA ALA A 109 4.52 1.48 3.41
C ALA A 109 5.54 2.56 3.81
N ALA A 110 6.63 2.18 4.48
CA ALA A 110 7.70 3.11 4.83
C ALA A 110 8.39 3.69 3.58
N ALA A 111 8.65 2.85 2.58
CA ALA A 111 9.20 3.27 1.30
C ALA A 111 8.25 4.22 0.54
N ALA A 112 6.93 3.97 0.59
CA ALA A 112 5.92 4.82 -0.01
C ALA A 112 5.93 6.20 0.63
N LEU A 113 5.91 6.27 1.96
CA LEU A 113 5.97 7.54 2.69
C LEU A 113 7.26 8.31 2.39
N TYR A 114 8.41 7.65 2.42
CA TYR A 114 9.69 8.28 2.06
C TYR A 114 9.68 8.82 0.62
N SER A 115 9.14 8.03 -0.31
CA SER A 115 9.08 8.41 -1.72
C SER A 115 8.08 9.52 -2.00
N ALA A 116 7.02 9.66 -1.18
CA ALA A 116 5.94 10.63 -1.38
C ALA A 116 6.45 12.07 -1.34
N PHE A 117 7.41 12.39 -0.46
CA PHE A 117 7.93 13.74 -0.33
C PHE A 117 8.86 14.15 -1.49
N PRO A 118 8.84 15.44 -1.88
CA PRO A 118 9.71 15.96 -2.92
C PRO A 118 11.16 16.05 -2.43
N ASN A 119 12.11 16.00 -3.36
CA ASN A 119 13.50 16.42 -3.10
C ASN A 119 13.61 17.96 -3.16
N GLN A 120 14.72 18.53 -2.67
CA GLN A 120 14.94 19.99 -2.65
C GLN A 120 14.73 20.64 -4.03
N GLY A 121 15.16 20.00 -5.13
CA GLY A 121 14.97 20.50 -6.50
C GLY A 121 13.57 20.30 -7.10
N GLU A 122 12.65 19.62 -6.39
CA GLU A 122 11.30 19.28 -6.87
C GLU A 122 10.22 20.19 -6.28
N GLN A 123 10.53 21.00 -5.26
CA GLN A 123 9.55 21.85 -4.57
C GLN A 123 8.99 22.99 -5.44
N HIS A 124 9.65 23.29 -6.56
CA HIS A 124 9.31 24.39 -7.46
C HIS A 124 8.85 23.93 -8.86
N ALA A 125 8.66 22.61 -9.08
CA ALA A 125 8.35 21.99 -10.37
C ALA A 125 6.94 21.36 -10.41
#